data_AF-A0A2H2YIQ4-F1
#
_entry.id   AF-A0A2H2YIQ4-F1
#
_cell.length_a   1.000
_cell.length_b   1.000
_cell.length_c   1.000
_cell.angle_alpha   90.00
_cell.angle_beta   90.00
_cell.angle_gamma   90.00
#
_symmetry.space_group_name_H-M   'P 1'
#
loop_
_entity.id
_entity.type
_entity.pdbx_description
1 polymer ?
#
loop_
_entity_poly.entity_id
_entity_poly.type
_entity_poly.pdbx_seq_one_letter_code
_entity_poly.pdbx_strand_id
1 'polypeptide(L)' 'MSPDSFSSSLKFDQSELAIDAARRDQGLVLTSPRLVEEDVQLGFLVPVFESVLKTGKGYYLVQAKDVVLGEAAQLLRRWL' A
#
# COMPACT_ATOMS: atom_id res chain seq x y z
N MET A 1 26.45 13.92 11.01
CA MET A 1 25.32 13.20 11.63
C MET A 1 25.56 11.73 11.37
N SER A 2 25.93 10.97 12.40
CA SER A 2 26.14 9.52 12.28
C SER A 2 24.77 8.83 12.15
N PRO A 3 24.60 7.83 11.28
CA PRO A 3 23.33 7.14 11.05
C PRO A 3 22.81 6.33 12.26
N ASP A 4 23.59 6.23 13.33
CA ASP A 4 23.29 5.44 14.53
C ASP A 4 22.28 6.08 15.49
N SER A 5 21.76 7.29 15.19
CA SER A 5 20.77 7.98 16.03
C SER A 5 19.31 7.60 15.72
N PHE A 6 19.04 6.73 14.75
CA PHE A 6 17.68 6.19 14.54
C PHE A 6 17.42 5.07 15.54
N SER A 7 17.20 5.45 16.81
CA SER A 7 16.74 4.56 17.87
C SER A 7 15.52 3.76 17.40
N SER A 8 15.64 2.44 17.27
CA SER A 8 14.54 1.48 17.09
C SER A 8 13.47 1.91 16.08
N SER A 9 13.79 1.93 14.78
CA SER A 9 12.77 2.05 13.73
C SER A 9 11.74 0.92 13.87
N LEU A 10 10.45 1.25 14.01
CA LEU A 10 9.37 0.27 13.99
C LEU A 10 9.38 -0.49 12.65
N LYS A 11 9.33 -1.82 12.73
CA LYS A 11 9.31 -2.70 11.55
C LYS A 11 8.03 -3.52 11.58
N PHE A 12 7.30 -3.44 10.47
CA PHE A 12 6.08 -4.20 10.25
C PHE A 12 6.26 -5.05 9.00
N ASP A 13 5.71 -6.26 9.02
CA ASP A 13 5.64 -7.17 7.88
C ASP A 13 4.38 -6.94 7.02
N GLN A 14 3.42 -6.16 7.54
CA GLN A 14 2.19 -5.76 6.86
C GLN A 14 2.11 -4.24 6.69
N SER A 15 1.77 -3.79 5.48
CA SER A 15 1.66 -2.37 5.14
C SER A 15 0.61 -1.63 5.98
N GLU A 16 -0.49 -2.29 6.32
CA GLU A 16 -1.59 -1.72 7.13
C GLU A 16 -1.11 -1.25 8.51
N LEU A 17 -0.27 -2.05 9.18
CA LEU A 17 0.28 -1.67 10.50
C LEU A 17 1.24 -0.48 10.40
N ALA A 18 2.03 -0.41 9.31
CA ALA A 18 2.90 0.73 9.07
C ALA A 18 2.10 2.02 8.79
N ILE A 19 0.97 1.91 8.07
CA ILE A 19 0.05 3.02 7.81
C ILE A 19 -0.62 3.47 9.12
N ASP A 20 -1.12 2.54 9.94
CA ASP A 20 -1.76 2.87 11.22
C ASP A 20 -0.77 3.56 12.18
N ALA A 21 0.48 3.12 12.23
CA ALA A 21 1.52 3.80 13.00
C ALA A 21 1.73 5.25 12.50
N ALA A 22 1.77 5.48 11.19
CA ALA A 22 1.88 6.82 10.62
C ALA A 22 0.67 7.71 10.95
N ARG A 23 -0.56 7.16 10.90
CA ARG A 23 -1.79 7.87 11.32
C ARG A 23 -1.79 8.27 12.80
N ARG A 24 -1.01 7.58 13.64
CA ARG A 24 -0.85 7.84 15.08
C ARG A 24 0.39 8.69 15.39
N ASP A 25 0.90 9.44 14.42
CA ASP A 25 2.08 10.30 14.54
C ASP A 25 3.38 9.55 14.92
N GLN A 26 3.47 8.24 14.62
CA GLN A 26 4.64 7.41 14.96
C GLN A 26 5.71 7.37 13.86
N GLY A 27 5.68 8.32 12.93
CA GLY A 27 6.69 8.51 11.90
C GLY A 27 6.13 8.60 10.49
N LEU A 28 6.99 8.31 9.50
CA LEU A 28 6.68 8.39 8.08
C LEU A 28 6.57 6.99 7.48
N VAL A 29 5.63 6.80 6.56
CA VAL A 29 5.46 5.56 5.81
C VAL A 29 5.61 5.80 4.31
N LEU A 30 6.40 4.96 3.64
CA LEU A 30 6.45 4.89 2.18
C LEU A 30 5.57 3.72 1.72
N THR A 31 4.42 4.02 1.12
CA THR A 31 3.43 3.02 0.71
C THR A 31 2.82 3.34 -0.65
N SER A 32 1.98 2.43 -1.16
CA SER A 32 1.18 2.67 -2.36
C SER A 32 0.17 3.79 -2.11
N PRO A 33 0.10 4.83 -2.97
CA PRO A 33 -0.90 5.89 -2.84
C PRO A 33 -2.34 5.38 -2.79
N ARG A 34 -2.62 4.22 -3.41
CA ARG A 34 -3.95 3.60 -3.42
C ARG A 34 -4.39 3.10 -2.04
N LEU A 35 -3.46 2.80 -1.13
CA LEU A 35 -3.77 2.27 0.21
C LEU A 35 -4.10 3.38 1.22
N VAL A 36 -3.78 4.63 0.90
CA VAL A 36 -3.93 5.79 1.80
C VAL A 36 -4.75 6.92 1.16
N GLU A 37 -5.44 6.64 0.05
CA GLU A 37 -6.19 7.64 -0.71
C GLU A 37 -7.26 8.33 0.17
N GLU A 38 -8.05 7.54 0.89
CA GLU A 38 -9.07 8.05 1.81
C GLU A 38 -8.45 8.84 2.97
N ASP A 39 -7.36 8.36 3.56
CA ASP A 39 -6.68 9.07 4.65
C ASP A 39 -6.16 10.43 4.23
N VAL A 40 -5.60 10.52 3.02
CA VAL A 40 -5.11 11.77 2.47
C VAL A 40 -6.27 12.71 2.14
N GLN A 41 -7.36 12.19 1.59
CA GLN A 41 -8.57 12.96 1.31
C GLN A 41 -9.21 13.53 2.59
N LEU A 42 -9.22 12.76 3.68
CA LEU A 42 -9.77 13.15 4.98
C LEU A 42 -8.78 13.95 5.84
N GLY A 43 -7.52 14.07 5.41
CA GLY A 43 -6.47 14.80 6.13
C GLY A 43 -5.86 14.06 7.32
N PHE A 44 -6.12 12.75 7.46
CA PHE A 44 -5.44 11.89 8.45
C PHE A 44 -3.97 11.65 8.09
N LEU A 45 -3.64 11.69 6.79
CA LEU A 45 -2.26 11.63 6.29
C LEU A 45 -2.03 12.76 5.31
N VAL A 46 -0.76 13.18 5.17
CA VAL A 46 -0.36 14.20 4.21
C VAL A 46 0.83 13.71 3.37
N PRO A 47 0.85 13.97 2.05
CA PRO A 47 2.04 13.71 1.24
C PRO A 47 3.20 14.57 1.72
N VAL A 48 4.31 13.93 2.10
CA VAL A 48 5.51 14.65 2.61
C VAL A 48 6.39 15.16 1.48
N PHE A 49 6.41 14.45 0.35
CA PHE A 49 7.23 14.78 -0.81
C PHE A 49 6.36 14.77 -2.08
N GLU A 50 6.69 15.63 -3.03
CA GLU A 50 6.06 15.64 -4.36
C GLU A 50 6.52 14.44 -5.22
N SER A 51 7.64 13.82 -4.86
CA SER A 51 8.23 12.70 -5.60
C SER A 51 7.59 11.37 -5.20
N VAL A 52 7.26 10.56 -6.21
CA VAL A 52 6.73 9.19 -6.03
C VAL A 52 7.72 8.18 -6.61
N LEU A 53 7.99 7.12 -5.85
CA LEU A 53 8.81 6.00 -6.33
C LEU A 53 8.02 5.14 -7.34
N LYS A 54 8.41 5.20 -8.61
CA LYS A 54 7.84 4.34 -9.66
C LYS A 54 8.48 2.96 -9.60
N THR A 55 7.76 1.99 -9.05
CA THR A 55 8.27 0.61 -8.88
C THR A 55 7.99 -0.30 -10.08
N GLY A 56 7.08 0.09 -10.98
CA GLY A 56 6.57 -0.78 -12.05
C GLY A 56 5.71 -1.95 -11.54
N LYS A 57 5.40 -2.00 -10.25
CA LYS A 57 4.54 -3.03 -9.64
C LYS A 57 3.07 -2.63 -9.77
N GLY A 58 2.22 -3.63 -9.96
CA GLY A 58 0.77 -3.47 -10.08
C GLY A 58 0.03 -4.68 -9.51
N TYR A 59 -1.29 -4.57 -9.44
CA TYR A 59 -2.16 -5.68 -9.10
C TYR A 59 -2.51 -6.46 -10.36
N TYR A 60 -2.43 -7.79 -10.28
CA TYR A 60 -2.69 -8.68 -11.41
C TYR A 60 -3.77 -9.69 -11.03
N LEU A 61 -4.74 -9.88 -11.92
CA LEU A 61 -5.64 -11.02 -11.83
C LEU A 61 -4.92 -12.25 -12.40
N VAL A 62 -4.76 -13.29 -11.59
CA VAL A 62 -4.08 -14.52 -11.98
C VAL A 62 -5.09 -15.67 -12.04
N GLN A 63 -5.08 -16.40 -13.15
CA GLN A 63 -5.86 -17.64 -13.33
C GLN A 63 -4.93 -18.73 -13.88
N ALA A 64 -5.17 -19.98 -13.49
CA ALA A 64 -4.50 -21.12 -14.12
C ALA A 64 -4.89 -21.17 -15.61
N LYS A 65 -3.91 -21.40 -16.49
CA LYS A 65 -4.12 -21.36 -17.95
C LYS A 65 -5.16 -22.37 -18.42
N ASP A 66 -5.21 -23.52 -17.76
CA ASP A 66 -6.02 -24.68 -18.18
C ASP A 66 -7.33 -24.81 -17.38
N VAL A 67 -7.69 -23.79 -16.59
CA VAL A 67 -8.91 -23.79 -15.79
C VAL A 67 -9.95 -22.90 -16.45
N VAL A 68 -11.07 -23.51 -16.85
CA VAL A 68 -12.25 -22.76 -17.28
C VAL A 68 -12.91 -22.15 -16.05
N LEU A 69 -12.99 -20.81 -16.01
CA LEU A 69 -13.68 -20.11 -14.94
C LEU A 69 -15.17 -20.46 -14.95
N GLY A 70 -15.72 -20.81 -13.79
CA GLY A 70 -17.17 -20.90 -13.60
C GLY A 70 -17.84 -19.53 -13.80
N GLU A 71 -19.15 -19.53 -14.00
CA GLU A 71 -19.94 -18.33 -14.35
C GLU A 71 -19.71 -17.16 -13.38
N ALA A 72 -19.76 -17.42 -12.07
CA ALA A 72 -19.52 -16.41 -11.04
C ALA A 72 -18.12 -15.78 -11.12
N ALA A 73 -17.08 -16.59 -11.37
CA ALA A 73 -15.72 -16.10 -11.50
C ALA A 73 -15.51 -15.29 -12.79
N GLN A 74 -16.19 -15.67 -13.88
CA GLN A 74 -16.20 -14.86 -15.10
C GLN A 74 -16.91 -13.53 -14.92
N LEU A 75 -18.00 -13.51 -14.15
CA LEU A 75 -18.73 -12.30 -13.83
C LEU A 75 -17.84 -11.33 -13.03
N LEU A 76 -17.17 -11.84 -11.98
CA LEU A 76 -16.22 -11.05 -11.21
C LEU A 76 -15.09 -10.49 -12.09
N ARG A 77 -14.49 -11.32 -12.95
CA ARG A 77 -13.43 -10.89 -13.87
C ARG A 77 -13.88 -9.76 -14.82
N ARG A 78 -15.15 -9.74 -15.23
CA ARG A 78 -15.71 -8.68 -16.09
C ARG A 78 -16.06 -7.41 -15.32
N TRP A 79 -16.32 -7.53 -14.02
CA TRP A 79 -16.67 -6.39 -13.17
C TRP A 79 -15.43 -5.62 -12.69
N LEU A 80 -14.35 -6.34 -12.39
CA LEU A 80 -13.02 -5.77 -12.11
C LEU A 80 -12.49 -4.95 -13.30
#